data_AF-A0A1G7TZD1-F1
#
_entry.id   AF-A0A1G7TZD1-F1
#
_cell.length_a   1.000
_cell.length_b   1.000
_cell.length_c   1.000
_cell.angle_alpha   90.00
_cell.angle_beta   90.00
_cell.angle_gamma   90.00
#
_symmetry.space_group_name_H-M   'P 1'
#
loop_
_entity.id
_entity.type
_entity.pdbx_description
1 polymer ?
#
loop_
_entity_poly.entity_id
_entity_poly.type
_entity_poly.pdbx_seq_one_letter_code
_entity_poly.pdbx_strand_id
1 'polypeptide(L)'
;MKNLDFNLMKSLLLDHFRKNLEKFAATIENKEVYAVILDCHATYGTVNMKWNTVNSFKNRADKYYSSYTPDQLLGARGVEYNVGDFYYEDSKQPEEINNFENLYENVLSEYFDSEDEESYNELIQKFINTLVEIVYELAPTFSQLNKTDNFIAYIVEHDSDDLEYIKKTVTIEDYYKAFPKMKEYDQYLSTIYSLPKEDQVTHWCNLLYELLIEKDTDGTRSLKQMYRNKYDVEEEIIKLGLIASSNVVTLFEVFSGYVPSVDGLIIQSEIHTRWMFLNILIDIKNADEETINRLKQILIRKYEIDNEIQECINIARTLHALDSSRFPEEVHDKSRVRLLNFEEYKNK
;
A
#
# COMPACT_ATOMS: atom_id res chain seq x y z
N MET A 1 27.93 9.50 -25.12
CA MET A 1 27.60 8.84 -23.84
C MET A 1 28.31 7.50 -23.80
N LYS A 2 28.92 7.10 -22.67
CA LYS A 2 29.29 5.69 -22.49
C LYS A 2 27.98 4.91 -22.43
N ASN A 3 27.82 3.90 -23.28
CA ASN A 3 26.59 3.12 -23.29
C ASN A 3 26.54 2.23 -22.05
N LEU A 4 25.38 2.22 -21.38
CA LEU A 4 25.09 1.28 -20.30
C LEU A 4 25.09 -0.15 -20.85
N ASP A 5 26.00 -0.98 -20.33
CA ASP A 5 26.08 -2.40 -20.69
C ASP A 5 25.37 -3.26 -19.65
N PHE A 6 24.06 -3.41 -19.81
CA PHE A 6 23.22 -4.24 -18.95
C PHE A 6 23.62 -5.72 -18.98
N ASN A 7 24.22 -6.21 -20.06
CA ASN A 7 24.68 -7.60 -20.14
C ASN A 7 25.90 -7.81 -19.24
N LEU A 8 26.85 -6.87 -19.27
CA LEU A 8 27.99 -6.89 -18.38
C LEU A 8 27.54 -6.78 -16.91
N MET A 9 26.67 -5.81 -16.59
CA MET A 9 26.12 -5.67 -15.23
C MET A 9 25.46 -6.96 -14.75
N LYS A 10 24.57 -7.55 -15.58
CA LYS A 10 23.89 -8.80 -15.27
C LYS A 10 24.87 -9.94 -14.98
N SER A 11 25.89 -10.11 -15.82
CA SER A 11 26.91 -11.15 -15.63
C SER A 11 27.67 -10.95 -14.31
N LEU A 12 28.06 -9.72 -13.99
CA LEU A 12 28.80 -9.41 -12.77
C LEU A 12 27.94 -9.65 -11.52
N LEU A 13 26.69 -9.21 -11.53
CA LEU A 13 25.75 -9.44 -10.44
C LEU A 13 25.45 -10.94 -10.25
N LEU A 14 25.24 -11.69 -11.34
CA LEU A 14 25.04 -13.13 -11.25
C LEU A 14 26.23 -13.83 -10.60
N ASP A 15 27.45 -13.54 -11.03
CA ASP A 15 28.65 -14.16 -10.46
C ASP A 15 28.83 -13.77 -8.99
N HIS A 16 28.56 -12.52 -8.64
CA HIS A 16 28.61 -12.02 -7.27
C HIS A 16 27.58 -12.70 -6.37
N PHE A 17 26.32 -12.72 -6.77
CA PHE A 17 25.23 -13.31 -6.02
C PHE A 17 25.37 -14.83 -5.89
N ARG A 18 25.77 -15.54 -6.96
CA ARG A 18 26.05 -16.98 -6.90
C ARG A 18 27.09 -17.31 -5.85
N LYS A 19 28.23 -16.61 -5.86
CA LYS A 19 29.30 -16.82 -4.87
C LYS A 19 28.83 -16.60 -3.44
N ASN A 20 28.02 -15.57 -3.20
CA ASN A 20 27.50 -15.27 -1.87
C ASN A 20 26.53 -16.36 -1.38
N LEU A 21 25.59 -16.79 -2.22
CA LEU A 21 24.65 -17.87 -1.88
C LEU A 21 25.33 -19.21 -1.70
N GLU A 22 26.31 -19.57 -2.54
CA GLU A 22 27.10 -20.80 -2.40
C GLU A 22 27.92 -20.81 -1.11
N LYS A 23 28.52 -19.67 -0.77
CA LYS A 23 29.23 -19.49 0.50
C LYS A 23 28.29 -19.67 1.69
N PHE A 24 27.11 -19.06 1.66
CA PHE A 24 26.10 -19.23 2.70
C PHE A 24 25.58 -20.67 2.76
N ALA A 25 25.36 -21.32 1.61
CA ALA A 25 24.85 -22.68 1.55
C ALA A 25 25.76 -23.70 2.25
N ALA A 26 27.05 -23.41 2.34
CA ALA A 26 28.05 -24.22 3.03
C ALA A 26 28.11 -23.99 4.56
N THR A 27 27.33 -23.06 5.11
CA THR A 27 27.35 -22.75 6.55
C THR A 27 26.30 -23.55 7.34
N ILE A 28 26.42 -23.56 8.67
CA ILE A 28 25.46 -24.26 9.55
C ILE A 28 24.12 -23.51 9.67
N GLU A 29 24.13 -22.23 9.30
CA GLU A 29 23.00 -21.31 9.29
C GLU A 29 22.09 -21.49 8.07
N ASN A 30 22.53 -22.23 7.04
CA ASN A 30 21.69 -22.63 5.89
C ASN A 30 20.60 -23.62 6.33
N LYS A 31 19.54 -23.09 6.95
CA LYS A 31 18.39 -23.82 7.47
C LYS A 31 17.15 -22.97 7.39
N GLU A 32 16.05 -23.57 6.94
CA GLU A 32 14.73 -22.91 6.88
C GLU A 32 14.81 -21.53 6.21
N VAL A 33 15.51 -21.45 5.08
CA VAL A 33 15.56 -20.22 4.27
C VAL A 33 14.20 -20.02 3.62
N TYR A 34 13.56 -18.87 3.83
CA TYR A 34 12.21 -18.60 3.32
C TYR A 34 12.15 -17.50 2.26
N ALA A 35 13.19 -16.67 2.17
CA ALA A 35 13.21 -15.60 1.19
C ALA A 35 14.64 -15.29 0.71
N VAL A 36 14.78 -15.00 -0.59
CA VAL A 36 15.92 -14.27 -1.18
C VAL A 36 15.34 -13.08 -1.93
N ILE A 37 15.81 -11.87 -1.65
CA ILE A 37 15.26 -10.64 -2.20
C ILE A 37 16.39 -9.84 -2.85
N LEU A 38 16.15 -9.35 -4.06
CA LEU A 38 16.95 -8.27 -4.64
C LEU A 38 16.31 -6.94 -4.23
N ASP A 39 16.95 -6.27 -3.28
CA ASP A 39 16.58 -4.97 -2.73
C ASP A 39 17.23 -3.89 -3.59
N CYS A 40 16.45 -3.25 -4.46
CA CYS A 40 16.98 -2.30 -5.44
C CYS A 40 16.48 -0.87 -5.21
N HIS A 41 17.30 0.09 -5.61
CA HIS A 41 16.86 1.46 -5.83
C HIS A 41 16.87 1.74 -7.33
N ALA A 42 15.72 1.70 -8.00
CA ALA A 42 15.66 1.85 -9.45
C ALA A 42 16.11 3.23 -9.96
N THR A 43 16.05 4.26 -9.11
CA THR A 43 16.50 5.62 -9.42
C THR A 43 18.02 5.77 -9.34
N TYR A 44 18.68 4.98 -8.50
CA TYR A 44 20.14 4.99 -8.32
C TYR A 44 20.83 3.83 -9.04
N GLY A 45 20.07 2.86 -9.53
CA GLY A 45 20.59 1.63 -10.15
C GLY A 45 21.24 0.66 -9.17
N THR A 46 21.11 0.91 -7.87
CA THR A 46 21.74 0.07 -6.83
C THR A 46 20.92 -1.19 -6.57
N VAL A 47 21.60 -2.29 -6.26
CA VAL A 47 20.94 -3.55 -5.90
C VAL A 47 21.74 -4.36 -4.90
N ASN A 48 21.12 -4.72 -3.77
CA ASN A 48 21.69 -5.62 -2.79
C ASN A 48 20.89 -6.91 -2.75
N MET A 49 21.55 -8.04 -2.53
CA MET A 49 20.87 -9.31 -2.35
C MET A 49 20.80 -9.63 -0.87
N LYS A 50 19.58 -9.73 -0.34
CA LYS A 50 19.33 -10.11 1.04
C LYS A 50 18.59 -11.43 1.11
N TRP A 51 18.78 -12.16 2.20
CA TRP A 51 18.01 -13.38 2.45
C TRP A 51 17.80 -13.57 3.95
N ASN A 52 16.83 -14.41 4.29
CA ASN A 52 16.52 -14.65 5.68
C ASN A 52 16.12 -16.09 5.98
N THR A 53 16.31 -16.46 7.24
CA THR A 53 15.92 -17.76 7.79
C THR A 53 14.83 -17.55 8.83
N VAL A 54 14.00 -18.58 9.06
CA VAL A 54 12.96 -18.54 10.10
C VAL A 54 13.56 -18.20 11.47
N ASN A 55 14.73 -18.75 11.80
CA ASN A 55 15.41 -18.48 13.07
C ASN A 55 15.89 -17.02 13.18
N SER A 56 16.49 -16.48 12.12
CA SER A 56 16.95 -15.09 12.07
C SER A 56 15.78 -14.11 12.22
N PHE A 57 14.65 -14.38 11.56
CA PHE A 57 13.43 -13.59 11.74
C PHE A 57 12.93 -13.65 13.19
N LYS A 58 12.78 -14.83 13.78
CA LYS A 58 12.34 -14.99 15.18
C LYS A 58 13.20 -14.18 16.16
N ASN A 59 14.53 -14.29 16.03
CA ASN A 59 15.45 -13.53 16.89
C ASN A 59 15.28 -12.01 16.74
N ARG A 60 15.02 -11.53 15.52
CA ARG A 60 14.76 -10.11 15.26
C ARG A 60 13.41 -9.69 15.86
N ALA A 61 12.36 -10.49 15.65
CA ALA A 61 11.03 -10.27 16.19
C ALA A 61 11.02 -10.20 17.72
N ASP A 62 11.67 -11.15 18.40
CA ASP A 62 11.77 -11.16 19.86
C ASP A 62 12.51 -9.93 20.41
N LYS A 63 13.52 -9.44 19.68
CA LYS A 63 14.35 -8.31 20.13
C LYS A 63 13.69 -6.95 19.91
N TYR A 64 13.03 -6.74 18.79
CA TYR A 64 12.55 -5.42 18.36
C TYR A 64 11.04 -5.29 18.28
N TYR A 65 10.32 -6.41 18.15
CA TYR A 65 8.88 -6.46 17.87
C TYR A 65 8.12 -7.32 18.88
N SER A 66 8.61 -7.42 20.12
CA SER A 66 8.01 -8.27 21.16
C SER A 66 6.57 -7.89 21.54
N SER A 67 6.16 -6.65 21.26
CA SER A 67 4.78 -6.18 21.47
C SER A 67 3.88 -6.35 20.25
N TYR A 68 4.40 -6.82 19.12
CA TYR A 68 3.63 -6.93 17.89
C TYR A 68 2.73 -8.16 17.94
N THR A 69 1.54 -8.01 17.39
CA THR A 69 0.57 -9.08 17.16
C THR A 69 0.99 -9.94 15.95
N PRO A 70 0.46 -11.17 15.80
CA PRO A 70 0.79 -12.02 14.67
C PRO A 70 0.54 -11.38 13.29
N ASP A 71 -0.49 -10.56 13.14
CA ASP A 71 -0.82 -9.85 11.89
C ASP A 71 0.14 -8.70 11.58
N GLN A 72 0.80 -8.14 12.60
CA GLN A 72 1.88 -7.17 12.42
C GLN A 72 3.24 -7.83 12.16
N LEU A 73 3.40 -9.09 12.58
CA LEU A 73 4.65 -9.83 12.40
C LEU A 73 4.70 -10.59 11.07
N LEU A 74 3.63 -11.28 10.69
CA LEU A 74 3.65 -12.32 9.67
C LEU A 74 3.00 -11.90 8.35
N GLY A 75 3.42 -12.54 7.27
CA GLY A 75 2.80 -12.40 5.95
C GLY A 75 3.20 -11.14 5.19
N ALA A 76 2.52 -10.89 4.07
CA ALA A 76 2.91 -9.89 3.06
C ALA A 76 2.91 -8.44 3.56
N ARG A 77 2.23 -8.15 4.67
CA ARG A 77 2.13 -6.81 5.28
C ARG A 77 2.73 -6.74 6.69
N GLY A 78 3.29 -7.85 7.15
CA GLY A 78 4.01 -7.91 8.42
C GLY A 78 5.50 -7.64 8.22
N VAL A 79 6.24 -7.58 9.33
CA VAL A 79 7.70 -7.39 9.29
C VAL A 79 8.49 -8.61 8.79
N GLU A 80 7.86 -9.79 8.64
CA GLU A 80 8.49 -11.03 8.17
C GLU A 80 9.22 -10.88 6.82
N TYR A 81 8.67 -10.06 5.92
CA TYR A 81 9.24 -9.79 4.60
C TYR A 81 9.80 -8.37 4.46
N ASN A 82 9.95 -7.64 5.57
CA ASN A 82 10.61 -6.34 5.57
C ASN A 82 12.11 -6.51 5.32
N VAL A 83 12.57 -6.09 4.14
CA VAL A 83 13.95 -6.26 3.67
C VAL A 83 14.97 -5.49 4.51
N GLY A 84 14.55 -4.45 5.23
CA GLY A 84 15.39 -3.72 6.19
C GLY A 84 15.71 -4.51 7.46
N ASP A 85 14.93 -5.57 7.75
CA ASP A 85 15.10 -6.43 8.92
C ASP A 85 15.75 -7.78 8.61
N PHE A 86 16.08 -8.03 7.34
CA PHE A 86 16.77 -9.26 6.92
C PHE A 86 18.17 -9.31 7.54
N TYR A 87 18.53 -10.50 8.04
CA TYR A 87 19.78 -10.67 8.77
C TYR A 87 20.99 -10.89 7.86
N TYR A 88 20.78 -11.53 6.70
CA TYR A 88 21.85 -11.83 5.77
C TYR A 88 21.76 -10.94 4.54
N GLU A 89 22.92 -10.45 4.11
CA GLU A 89 23.13 -9.63 2.92
C GLU A 89 24.39 -10.12 2.20
N ASP A 90 24.47 -9.83 0.91
CA ASP A 90 25.65 -10.12 0.12
C ASP A 90 26.86 -9.31 0.59
N SER A 91 28.05 -9.85 0.33
CA SER A 91 29.29 -9.12 0.63
C SER A 91 29.39 -7.85 -0.21
N LYS A 92 30.31 -6.95 0.18
CA LYS A 92 30.65 -5.75 -0.60
C LYS A 92 30.77 -6.06 -2.10
N GLN A 93 30.03 -5.30 -2.90
CA GLN A 93 30.00 -5.45 -4.34
C GLN A 93 31.36 -5.17 -5.01
N PRO A 94 31.66 -5.82 -6.15
CA PRO A 94 32.76 -5.47 -7.05
C PRO A 94 32.74 -4.01 -7.51
N GLU A 95 33.93 -3.43 -7.75
CA GLU A 95 34.08 -2.05 -8.19
C GLU A 95 33.40 -1.79 -9.54
N GLU A 96 33.37 -2.80 -10.41
CA GLU A 96 32.74 -2.75 -11.71
C GLU A 96 31.21 -2.55 -11.63
N ILE A 97 30.56 -3.11 -10.60
CA ILE A 97 29.14 -2.88 -10.35
C ILE A 97 28.92 -1.44 -9.88
N ASN A 98 29.68 -0.97 -8.89
CA ASN A 98 29.62 0.44 -8.45
C ASN A 98 29.85 1.43 -9.62
N ASN A 99 30.75 1.10 -10.53
CA ASN A 99 31.01 1.92 -11.72
C ASN A 99 29.82 1.95 -12.68
N PHE A 100 29.09 0.83 -12.81
CA PHE A 100 27.85 0.78 -13.56
C PHE A 100 26.75 1.60 -12.87
N GLU A 101 26.54 1.45 -11.57
CA GLU A 101 25.54 2.19 -10.78
C GLU A 101 25.73 3.71 -10.95
N ASN A 102 26.96 4.19 -10.77
CA ASN A 102 27.29 5.61 -10.98
C ASN A 102 27.00 6.06 -12.43
N LEU A 103 27.31 5.24 -13.44
CA LEU A 103 27.01 5.60 -14.83
C LEU A 103 25.50 5.61 -15.08
N TYR A 104 24.77 4.66 -14.51
CA TYR A 104 23.33 4.53 -14.62
C TYR A 104 22.63 5.76 -14.02
N GLU A 105 22.99 6.14 -12.79
CA GLU A 105 22.43 7.32 -12.10
C GLU A 105 22.66 8.60 -12.91
N ASN A 106 23.87 8.78 -13.46
CA ASN A 106 24.17 9.94 -14.31
C ASN A 106 23.28 9.98 -15.57
N VAL A 107 23.11 8.86 -16.27
CA VAL A 107 22.26 8.79 -17.46
C VAL A 107 20.79 9.04 -17.12
N LEU A 108 20.31 8.46 -16.02
CA LEU A 108 18.93 8.64 -15.57
C LEU A 108 18.66 10.10 -15.17
N SER A 109 19.63 10.75 -14.51
CA SER A 109 19.56 12.17 -14.14
C SER A 109 19.52 13.07 -15.38
N GLU A 110 20.28 12.74 -16.44
CA GLU A 110 20.21 13.47 -17.72
C GLU A 110 18.80 13.41 -18.35
N TYR A 111 18.11 12.27 -18.29
CA TYR A 111 16.72 12.16 -18.76
C TYR A 111 15.75 12.96 -17.88
N PHE A 112 15.93 12.92 -16.56
CA PHE A 112 15.11 13.70 -15.64
C PHE A 112 15.27 15.21 -15.88
N ASP A 113 16.51 15.70 -15.97
CA ASP A 113 16.83 17.11 -16.18
C ASP A 113 16.35 17.63 -17.55
N SER A 114 16.21 16.74 -18.52
CA SER A 114 15.70 17.06 -19.86
C SER A 114 14.19 16.83 -20.02
N GLU A 115 13.49 16.45 -18.96
CA GLU A 115 12.06 16.10 -18.97
C GLU A 115 11.70 14.99 -19.98
N ASP A 116 12.65 14.10 -20.28
CA ASP A 116 12.45 12.93 -21.16
C ASP A 116 11.88 11.75 -20.36
N GLU A 117 10.59 11.84 -20.02
CA GLU A 117 9.87 10.82 -19.24
C GLU A 117 9.85 9.44 -19.92
N GLU A 118 9.85 9.38 -21.26
CA GLU A 118 9.82 8.10 -21.99
C GLU A 118 11.13 7.35 -21.78
N SER A 119 12.27 7.98 -22.07
CA SER A 119 13.59 7.38 -21.88
C SER A 119 13.88 7.05 -20.41
N TYR A 120 13.44 7.92 -19.49
CA TYR A 120 13.55 7.69 -18.05
C TYR A 120 12.84 6.40 -17.63
N ASN A 121 11.57 6.25 -18.02
CA ASN A 121 10.76 5.08 -17.68
C ASN A 121 11.26 3.80 -18.38
N GLU A 122 11.66 3.89 -19.65
CA GLU A 122 12.25 2.76 -20.37
C GLU A 122 13.52 2.25 -19.71
N LEU A 123 14.38 3.15 -19.22
CA LEU A 123 15.63 2.78 -18.55
C LEU A 123 15.38 2.09 -17.22
N ILE A 124 14.44 2.60 -16.40
CA ILE A 124 14.00 1.95 -15.16
C ILE A 124 13.44 0.55 -15.44
N GLN A 125 12.55 0.42 -16.42
CA GLN A 125 11.97 -0.88 -16.76
C GLN A 125 13.03 -1.86 -17.26
N LYS A 126 14.03 -1.39 -18.02
CA LYS A 126 15.16 -2.21 -18.45
C LYS A 126 15.99 -2.70 -17.27
N PHE A 127 16.23 -1.85 -16.27
CA PHE A 127 16.92 -2.22 -15.04
C PHE A 127 16.14 -3.29 -14.26
N ILE A 128 14.85 -3.06 -13.97
CA ILE A 128 13.99 -4.03 -13.28
C ILE A 128 13.92 -5.36 -14.03
N ASN A 129 13.71 -5.34 -15.35
CA ASN A 129 13.65 -6.58 -16.14
C ASN A 129 15.00 -7.34 -16.12
N THR A 130 16.12 -6.63 -16.05
CA THR A 130 17.43 -7.28 -15.90
C THR A 130 17.53 -7.98 -14.55
N LEU A 131 17.06 -7.36 -13.47
CA LEU A 131 16.99 -8.00 -12.15
C LEU A 131 16.07 -9.23 -12.14
N VAL A 132 14.95 -9.18 -12.87
CA VAL A 132 14.03 -10.33 -13.03
C VAL A 132 14.75 -11.51 -13.68
N GLU A 133 15.49 -11.26 -14.75
CA GLU A 133 16.30 -12.29 -15.40
C GLU A 133 17.37 -12.85 -14.45
N ILE A 134 17.98 -12.02 -13.62
CA ILE A 134 18.95 -12.46 -12.61
C ILE A 134 18.29 -13.44 -11.63
N VAL A 135 17.11 -13.14 -11.09
CA VAL A 135 16.39 -14.04 -10.17
C VAL A 135 16.14 -15.40 -10.83
N TYR A 136 15.69 -15.43 -12.09
CA TYR A 136 15.50 -16.68 -12.83
C TYR A 136 16.80 -17.45 -13.04
N GLU A 137 17.90 -16.77 -13.37
CA GLU A 137 19.20 -17.40 -13.59
C GLU A 137 19.92 -17.84 -12.31
N LEU A 138 19.46 -17.39 -11.14
CA LEU A 138 19.89 -17.86 -9.82
C LEU A 138 19.12 -19.10 -9.34
N ALA A 139 18.05 -19.52 -10.03
CA ALA A 139 17.23 -20.67 -9.62
C ALA A 139 18.04 -21.96 -9.34
N PRO A 140 19.05 -22.34 -10.15
CA PRO A 140 19.91 -23.48 -9.83
C PRO A 140 20.69 -23.30 -8.52
N THR A 141 21.14 -22.08 -8.21
CA THR A 141 21.84 -21.78 -6.96
C THR A 141 20.91 -21.82 -5.76
N PHE A 142 19.65 -21.38 -5.90
CA PHE A 142 18.64 -21.52 -4.84
C PHE A 142 18.38 -22.98 -4.47
N SER A 143 18.69 -23.97 -5.32
CA SER A 143 18.56 -25.39 -4.98
C SER A 143 19.56 -25.87 -3.93
N GLN A 144 20.65 -25.12 -3.70
CA GLN A 144 21.66 -25.41 -2.69
C GLN A 144 21.26 -24.93 -1.28
N LEU A 145 20.23 -24.07 -1.21
CA LEU A 145 19.69 -23.58 0.06
C LEU A 145 18.78 -24.64 0.69
N ASN A 146 18.88 -24.79 2.01
CA ASN A 146 17.95 -25.59 2.80
C ASN A 146 16.69 -24.75 3.05
N LYS A 147 15.79 -24.80 2.07
CA LYS A 147 14.61 -23.95 1.97
C LYS A 147 13.45 -24.48 2.78
N THR A 148 12.59 -23.57 3.19
CA THR A 148 11.21 -23.86 3.57
C THR A 148 10.38 -24.24 2.34
N ASP A 149 9.25 -24.91 2.55
CA ASP A 149 8.31 -25.29 1.47
C ASP A 149 7.66 -24.07 0.78
N ASN A 150 7.64 -22.93 1.47
CA ASN A 150 7.10 -21.65 1.01
C ASN A 150 8.19 -20.64 0.62
N PHE A 151 9.39 -21.12 0.29
CA PHE A 151 10.47 -20.26 -0.19
C PHE A 151 10.06 -19.47 -1.44
N ILE A 152 10.34 -18.17 -1.42
CA ILE A 152 10.16 -17.28 -2.57
C ILE A 152 11.42 -16.45 -2.84
N ALA A 153 11.64 -16.10 -4.10
CA ALA A 153 12.70 -15.19 -4.50
C ALA A 153 12.15 -14.11 -5.43
N TYR A 154 12.42 -12.84 -5.11
CA TYR A 154 11.81 -11.71 -5.82
C TYR A 154 12.62 -10.42 -5.72
N ILE A 155 12.10 -9.36 -6.33
CA ILE A 155 12.69 -8.01 -6.34
C ILE A 155 11.75 -7.07 -5.59
N VAL A 156 12.32 -6.17 -4.81
CA VAL A 156 11.61 -5.09 -4.14
C VAL A 156 12.31 -3.76 -4.44
N GLU A 157 11.52 -2.72 -4.68
CA GLU A 157 12.03 -1.35 -4.67
C GLU A 157 12.17 -0.91 -3.22
N HIS A 158 13.34 -0.42 -2.82
CA HIS A 158 13.73 -0.22 -1.42
C HIS A 158 12.74 0.65 -0.61
N ASP A 159 12.16 1.64 -1.27
CA ASP A 159 11.22 2.59 -0.67
C ASP A 159 9.74 2.29 -1.02
N SER A 160 9.45 1.09 -1.54
CA SER A 160 8.09 0.65 -1.89
C SER A 160 7.56 -0.39 -0.92
N ASP A 161 6.37 -0.12 -0.37
CA ASP A 161 5.67 -1.01 0.56
C ASP A 161 4.86 -2.13 -0.15
N ASP A 162 4.76 -2.10 -1.50
CA ASP A 162 3.71 -2.85 -2.22
C ASP A 162 4.14 -4.21 -2.79
N LEU A 163 5.37 -4.68 -2.54
CA LEU A 163 5.92 -5.89 -3.16
C LEU A 163 5.68 -5.92 -4.68
N GLU A 164 5.73 -4.74 -5.33
CA GLU A 164 5.19 -4.49 -6.68
C GLU A 164 5.66 -5.53 -7.71
N TYR A 165 6.93 -5.90 -7.65
CA TYR A 165 7.57 -6.79 -8.61
C TYR A 165 7.53 -8.28 -8.23
N ILE A 166 6.89 -8.66 -7.13
CA ILE A 166 6.84 -10.06 -6.68
C ILE A 166 6.22 -10.97 -7.74
N LYS A 167 5.19 -10.48 -8.44
CA LYS A 167 4.49 -11.23 -9.50
C LYS A 167 5.35 -11.44 -10.76
N LYS A 168 6.47 -10.72 -10.92
CA LYS A 168 7.40 -10.91 -12.04
C LYS A 168 8.28 -12.14 -11.88
N THR A 169 8.41 -12.69 -10.67
CA THR A 169 9.37 -13.76 -10.32
C THR A 169 8.76 -14.90 -9.50
N VAL A 170 7.63 -14.67 -8.83
CA VAL A 170 6.94 -15.65 -7.98
C VAL A 170 5.64 -16.08 -8.65
N THR A 171 5.45 -17.40 -8.77
CA THR A 171 4.19 -17.98 -9.27
C THR A 171 3.05 -17.70 -8.30
N ILE A 172 1.80 -17.69 -8.78
CA ILE A 172 0.66 -17.46 -7.89
C ILE A 172 0.53 -18.59 -6.84
N GLU A 173 0.91 -19.82 -7.20
CA GLU A 173 0.93 -20.95 -6.30
C GLU A 173 1.94 -20.75 -5.16
N ASP A 174 3.18 -20.33 -5.47
CA ASP A 174 4.21 -20.10 -4.46
C ASP A 174 3.93 -18.83 -3.65
N TYR A 175 3.34 -17.80 -4.28
CA TYR A 175 2.85 -16.61 -3.59
C TYR A 175 1.81 -16.99 -2.52
N TYR A 176 0.85 -17.85 -2.84
CA TYR A 176 -0.14 -18.31 -1.86
C TYR A 176 0.40 -19.31 -0.83
N LYS A 177 1.50 -20.01 -1.11
CA LYS A 177 2.21 -20.79 -0.07
C LYS A 177 2.92 -19.87 0.91
N ALA A 178 3.57 -18.82 0.42
CA ALA A 178 4.21 -17.80 1.25
C ALA A 178 3.19 -16.98 2.04
N PHE A 179 2.07 -16.64 1.39
CA PHE A 179 1.04 -15.76 1.94
C PHE A 179 -0.35 -16.40 1.86
N PRO A 180 -0.64 -17.45 2.66
CA PRO A 180 -1.92 -18.15 2.61
C PRO A 180 -3.12 -17.22 2.89
N LYS A 181 -2.91 -16.18 3.70
CA LYS A 181 -3.93 -15.16 4.00
C LYS A 181 -4.33 -14.32 2.79
N MET A 182 -3.43 -14.13 1.82
CA MET A 182 -3.77 -13.47 0.56
C MET A 182 -4.71 -14.34 -0.27
N LYS A 183 -4.52 -15.66 -0.29
CA LYS A 183 -5.44 -16.60 -0.97
C LYS A 183 -6.85 -16.56 -0.36
N GLU A 184 -6.93 -16.59 0.97
CA GLU A 184 -8.20 -16.47 1.70
C GLU A 184 -8.89 -15.14 1.34
N TYR A 185 -8.13 -14.04 1.30
CA TYR A 185 -8.66 -12.73 0.95
C TYR A 185 -9.12 -12.63 -0.51
N ASP A 186 -8.38 -13.19 -1.47
CA ASP A 186 -8.79 -13.18 -2.87
C ASP A 186 -10.07 -14.01 -3.10
N GLN A 187 -10.23 -15.11 -2.37
CA GLN A 187 -11.47 -15.90 -2.37
C GLN A 187 -12.63 -15.14 -1.73
N TYR A 188 -12.36 -14.41 -0.65
CA TYR A 188 -13.32 -13.52 -0.01
C TYR A 188 -13.78 -12.42 -0.98
N LEU A 189 -12.84 -11.71 -1.61
CA LEU A 189 -13.14 -10.70 -2.63
C LEU A 189 -13.94 -11.28 -3.80
N SER A 190 -13.56 -12.46 -4.31
CA SER A 190 -14.30 -13.11 -5.39
C SER A 190 -15.75 -13.41 -5.00
N THR A 191 -16.01 -13.75 -3.73
CA THR A 191 -17.37 -13.95 -3.22
C THR A 191 -18.13 -12.64 -3.20
N ILE A 192 -17.55 -11.58 -2.65
CA ILE A 192 -18.19 -10.26 -2.58
C ILE A 192 -18.43 -9.68 -3.98
N TYR A 193 -17.46 -9.77 -4.89
CA TYR A 193 -17.57 -9.25 -6.26
C TYR A 193 -18.59 -9.99 -7.12
N SER A 194 -19.01 -11.19 -6.71
CA SER A 194 -20.10 -11.92 -7.37
C SER A 194 -21.49 -11.37 -7.02
N LEU A 195 -21.60 -10.55 -5.98
CA LEU A 195 -22.85 -9.91 -5.56
C LEU A 195 -23.22 -8.74 -6.47
N PRO A 196 -24.50 -8.31 -6.52
CA PRO A 196 -24.90 -7.01 -7.05
C PRO A 196 -24.10 -5.86 -6.44
N LYS A 197 -23.90 -4.76 -7.18
CA LYS A 197 -23.04 -3.65 -6.72
C LYS A 197 -23.58 -2.99 -5.46
N GLU A 198 -24.89 -2.89 -5.33
CA GLU A 198 -25.59 -2.36 -4.15
C GLU A 198 -25.33 -3.22 -2.91
N ASP A 199 -25.27 -4.54 -3.08
CA ASP A 199 -24.95 -5.48 -2.00
C ASP A 199 -23.46 -5.41 -1.63
N GLN A 200 -22.57 -5.17 -2.60
CA GLN A 200 -21.15 -4.89 -2.34
C GLN A 200 -20.98 -3.61 -1.49
N VAL A 201 -21.67 -2.52 -1.86
CA VAL A 201 -21.66 -1.26 -1.09
C VAL A 201 -22.12 -1.51 0.35
N THR A 202 -23.27 -2.20 0.50
CA THR A 202 -23.84 -2.51 1.81
C THR A 202 -22.86 -3.32 2.66
N HIS A 203 -22.25 -4.34 2.08
CA HIS A 203 -21.27 -5.17 2.75
C HIS A 203 -20.07 -4.35 3.27
N TRP A 204 -19.40 -3.59 2.40
CA TRP A 204 -18.20 -2.86 2.79
C TRP A 204 -18.49 -1.70 3.75
N CYS A 205 -19.59 -0.97 3.55
CA CYS A 205 -19.97 0.12 4.46
C CYS A 205 -20.32 -0.41 5.86
N ASN A 206 -21.00 -1.56 5.96
CA ASN A 206 -21.28 -2.19 7.24
C ASN A 206 -20.00 -2.69 7.90
N LEU A 207 -19.10 -3.32 7.14
CA LEU A 207 -17.83 -3.80 7.67
C LEU A 207 -16.96 -2.65 8.19
N LEU A 208 -16.90 -1.52 7.46
CA LEU A 208 -16.21 -0.31 7.90
C LEU A 208 -16.84 0.23 9.19
N TYR A 209 -18.17 0.34 9.25
CA TYR A 209 -18.88 0.75 10.46
C TYR A 209 -18.49 -0.13 11.66
N GLU A 210 -18.58 -1.44 11.51
CA GLU A 210 -18.28 -2.42 12.56
C GLU A 210 -16.82 -2.33 13.04
N LEU A 211 -15.86 -2.12 12.13
CA LEU A 211 -14.46 -1.93 12.47
C LEU A 211 -14.24 -0.66 13.31
N LEU A 212 -14.89 0.45 12.95
CA LEU A 212 -14.70 1.74 13.63
C LEU A 212 -15.32 1.77 15.03
N ILE A 213 -16.40 1.02 15.25
CA ILE A 213 -16.99 0.87 16.60
C ILE A 213 -16.43 -0.33 17.37
N GLU A 214 -15.37 -0.97 16.84
CA GLU A 214 -14.71 -2.14 17.44
C GLU A 214 -15.67 -3.32 17.74
N LYS A 215 -16.72 -3.48 16.91
CA LYS A 215 -17.70 -4.57 17.07
C LYS A 215 -17.11 -5.88 16.54
N ASP A 216 -17.09 -6.89 17.41
CA ASP A 216 -16.59 -8.22 17.07
C ASP A 216 -17.69 -9.04 16.37
N THR A 217 -17.65 -9.07 15.05
CA THR A 217 -18.61 -9.78 14.18
C THR A 217 -17.89 -10.87 13.40
N ASP A 218 -18.64 -11.75 12.73
CA ASP A 218 -18.03 -12.75 11.84
C ASP A 218 -17.24 -12.08 10.71
N GLY A 219 -17.73 -10.93 10.21
CA GLY A 219 -17.05 -10.13 9.18
C GLY A 219 -15.74 -9.55 9.69
N THR A 220 -15.76 -8.82 10.82
CA THR A 220 -14.53 -8.19 11.34
C THR A 220 -13.50 -9.21 11.80
N ARG A 221 -13.92 -10.36 12.36
CA ARG A 221 -13.01 -11.48 12.67
C ARG A 221 -12.40 -12.11 11.44
N SER A 222 -13.18 -12.38 10.40
CA SER A 222 -12.67 -12.94 9.15
C SER A 222 -11.64 -12.02 8.51
N LEU A 223 -11.94 -10.71 8.46
CA LEU A 223 -11.03 -9.71 7.90
C LEU A 223 -9.70 -9.66 8.68
N LYS A 224 -9.74 -9.62 10.01
CA LYS A 224 -8.54 -9.64 10.87
C LYS A 224 -7.72 -10.91 10.68
N GLN A 225 -8.36 -12.08 10.56
CA GLN A 225 -7.68 -13.35 10.31
C GLN A 225 -6.95 -13.41 8.95
N MET A 226 -7.40 -12.60 7.99
CA MET A 226 -6.75 -12.41 6.69
C MET A 226 -5.69 -11.29 6.70
N TYR A 227 -5.36 -10.73 7.87
CA TYR A 227 -4.44 -9.61 8.06
C TYR A 227 -4.86 -8.39 7.24
N ARG A 228 -6.15 -8.05 7.35
CA ARG A 228 -6.79 -6.89 6.71
C ARG A 228 -7.37 -5.97 7.75
N ASN A 229 -7.45 -4.69 7.41
CA ASN A 229 -7.88 -3.64 8.31
C ASN A 229 -8.86 -2.67 7.62
N LYS A 230 -9.18 -1.55 8.27
CA LYS A 230 -10.12 -0.57 7.75
C LYS A 230 -9.69 0.04 6.41
N TYR A 231 -8.39 0.22 6.18
CA TYR A 231 -7.88 0.81 4.93
C TYR A 231 -8.18 -0.08 3.72
N ASP A 232 -8.16 -1.41 3.90
CA ASP A 232 -8.59 -2.34 2.87
C ASP A 232 -10.07 -2.15 2.51
N VAL A 233 -10.90 -1.93 3.53
CA VAL A 233 -12.33 -1.69 3.32
C VAL A 233 -12.56 -0.33 2.64
N GLU A 234 -11.79 0.68 3.01
CA GLU A 234 -11.81 2.01 2.37
C GLU A 234 -11.49 1.90 0.87
N GLU A 235 -10.42 1.20 0.49
CA GLU A 235 -10.07 0.96 -0.92
C GLU A 235 -11.18 0.26 -1.70
N GLU A 236 -11.83 -0.74 -1.10
CA GLU A 236 -12.93 -1.47 -1.74
C GLU A 236 -14.18 -0.59 -1.91
N ILE A 237 -14.44 0.33 -0.98
CA ILE A 237 -15.50 1.34 -1.12
C ILE A 237 -15.15 2.34 -2.24
N ILE A 238 -13.90 2.81 -2.31
CA ILE A 238 -13.44 3.73 -3.34
C ILE A 238 -13.58 3.10 -4.74
N LYS A 239 -13.20 1.82 -4.90
CA LYS A 239 -13.34 1.06 -6.16
C LYS A 239 -14.78 0.96 -6.65
N LEU A 240 -15.77 1.01 -5.76
CA LEU A 240 -17.19 1.00 -6.14
C LEU A 240 -17.63 2.34 -6.73
N GLY A 241 -16.95 3.45 -6.38
CA GLY A 241 -17.16 4.75 -6.99
C GLY A 241 -18.52 5.37 -6.65
N LEU A 242 -19.17 5.98 -7.66
CA LEU A 242 -20.40 6.75 -7.52
C LEU A 242 -21.50 6.05 -6.70
N ILE A 243 -21.69 4.73 -6.91
CA ILE A 243 -22.75 3.96 -6.22
C ILE A 243 -22.55 3.86 -4.70
N ALA A 244 -21.31 4.04 -4.21
CA ALA A 244 -21.01 4.03 -2.78
C ALA A 244 -21.17 5.40 -2.10
N SER A 245 -21.15 6.49 -2.88
CA SER A 245 -21.05 7.87 -2.35
C SER A 245 -22.13 8.22 -1.32
N SER A 246 -23.39 7.87 -1.59
CA SER A 246 -24.52 8.12 -0.69
C SER A 246 -24.39 7.36 0.65
N ASN A 247 -23.88 6.12 0.62
CA ASN A 247 -23.65 5.32 1.82
C ASN A 247 -22.48 5.88 2.64
N VAL A 248 -21.42 6.39 1.98
CA VAL A 248 -20.30 7.04 2.68
C VAL A 248 -20.76 8.32 3.37
N VAL A 249 -21.60 9.15 2.73
CA VAL A 249 -22.21 10.33 3.39
C VAL A 249 -23.09 9.91 4.57
N THR A 250 -23.80 8.79 4.47
CA THR A 250 -24.60 8.25 5.57
C THR A 250 -23.72 7.85 6.76
N LEU A 251 -22.58 7.20 6.53
CA LEU A 251 -21.62 6.89 7.59
C LEU A 251 -21.07 8.19 8.21
N PHE A 252 -20.71 9.17 7.39
CA PHE A 252 -20.27 10.49 7.87
C PHE A 252 -21.32 11.16 8.77
N GLU A 253 -22.60 11.14 8.39
CA GLU A 253 -23.71 11.66 9.20
C GLU A 253 -23.86 10.92 10.53
N VAL A 254 -23.75 9.59 10.52
CA VAL A 254 -23.83 8.74 11.72
C VAL A 254 -22.70 9.08 12.69
N PHE A 255 -21.45 9.13 12.20
CA PHE A 255 -20.28 9.41 13.05
C PHE A 255 -20.14 10.90 13.42
N SER A 256 -20.90 11.78 12.77
CA SER A 256 -21.09 13.19 13.14
C SER A 256 -22.23 13.40 14.16
N GLY A 257 -23.01 12.36 14.48
CA GLY A 257 -24.13 12.44 15.41
C GLY A 257 -25.40 13.08 14.82
N TYR A 258 -25.51 13.22 13.50
CA TYR A 258 -26.70 13.77 12.85
C TYR A 258 -27.81 12.74 12.67
N VAL A 259 -27.43 11.48 12.50
CA VAL A 259 -28.36 10.36 12.33
C VAL A 259 -27.96 9.27 13.32
N PRO A 260 -28.92 8.62 14.00
CA PRO A 260 -28.60 7.46 14.83
C PRO A 260 -27.95 6.34 13.99
N SER A 261 -27.07 5.57 14.61
CA SER A 261 -26.55 4.36 14.00
C SER A 261 -27.64 3.31 13.77
N VAL A 262 -27.31 2.23 13.07
CA VAL A 262 -28.23 1.10 12.84
C VAL A 262 -28.74 0.50 14.15
N ASP A 263 -27.93 0.56 15.21
CA ASP A 263 -28.27 0.10 16.57
C ASP A 263 -28.99 1.19 17.41
N GLY A 264 -29.33 2.34 16.80
CA GLY A 264 -30.04 3.46 17.43
C GLY A 264 -29.16 4.37 18.31
N LEU A 265 -27.83 4.23 18.24
CA LEU A 265 -26.90 5.01 19.05
C LEU A 265 -26.52 6.32 18.35
N ILE A 266 -26.45 7.42 19.12
CA ILE A 266 -25.84 8.66 18.63
C ILE A 266 -24.33 8.54 18.83
N ILE A 267 -23.58 8.55 17.73
CA ILE A 267 -22.12 8.44 17.74
C ILE A 267 -21.56 9.81 17.41
N GLN A 268 -20.63 10.30 18.22
CA GLN A 268 -19.82 11.48 17.89
C GLN A 268 -18.36 11.06 17.96
N SER A 269 -17.80 10.69 16.81
CA SER A 269 -16.40 10.24 16.75
C SER A 269 -15.44 11.42 16.83
N GLU A 270 -14.15 11.14 16.88
CA GLU A 270 -13.13 12.15 16.69
C GLU A 270 -13.09 12.68 15.25
N ILE A 271 -12.49 13.86 15.08
CA ILE A 271 -12.38 14.55 13.79
C ILE A 271 -11.66 13.72 12.72
N HIS A 272 -10.69 12.89 13.12
CA HIS A 272 -9.91 12.07 12.20
C HIS A 272 -10.77 10.97 11.56
N THR A 273 -11.72 10.38 12.31
CA THR A 273 -12.66 9.38 11.78
C THR A 273 -13.65 10.02 10.82
N ARG A 274 -14.13 11.22 11.12
CA ARG A 274 -15.04 11.95 10.22
C ARG A 274 -14.34 12.40 8.94
N TRP A 275 -13.08 12.83 9.06
CA TRP A 275 -12.25 13.18 7.91
C TRP A 275 -11.99 11.98 6.98
N MET A 276 -11.84 10.78 7.52
CA MET A 276 -11.69 9.55 6.72
C MET A 276 -12.84 9.37 5.71
N PHE A 277 -14.10 9.55 6.11
CA PHE A 277 -15.23 9.46 5.18
C PHE A 277 -15.20 10.53 4.09
N LEU A 278 -14.79 11.74 4.44
CA LEU A 278 -14.63 12.83 3.48
C LEU A 278 -13.49 12.55 2.48
N ASN A 279 -12.39 11.94 2.93
CA ASN A 279 -11.32 11.47 2.04
C ASN A 279 -11.80 10.39 1.08
N ILE A 280 -12.55 9.40 1.55
CA ILE A 280 -13.15 8.37 0.68
C ILE A 280 -13.97 9.03 -0.44
N LEU A 281 -14.76 10.07 -0.12
CA LEU A 281 -15.53 10.81 -1.13
C LEU A 281 -14.64 11.60 -2.10
N ILE A 282 -13.57 12.23 -1.60
CA ILE A 282 -12.56 12.90 -2.44
C ILE A 282 -11.94 11.90 -3.41
N ASP A 283 -11.60 10.69 -2.97
CA ASP A 283 -10.97 9.66 -3.79
C ASP A 283 -11.95 9.00 -4.79
N ILE A 284 -13.24 8.91 -4.44
CA ILE A 284 -14.31 8.51 -5.36
C ILE A 284 -14.47 9.54 -6.50
N LYS A 285 -14.21 10.83 -6.23
CA LYS A 285 -14.26 11.95 -7.21
C LYS A 285 -15.62 12.18 -7.89
N ASN A 286 -16.69 11.57 -7.40
CA ASN A 286 -18.02 11.71 -7.99
C ASN A 286 -19.14 11.39 -6.98
N ALA A 287 -20.25 12.10 -7.07
CA ALA A 287 -21.43 11.87 -6.24
C ALA A 287 -22.67 12.33 -7.00
N ASP A 288 -23.82 11.71 -6.72
CA ASP A 288 -25.08 12.20 -7.28
C ASP A 288 -25.53 13.52 -6.61
N GLU A 289 -26.48 14.18 -7.27
CA GLU A 289 -26.96 15.49 -6.84
C GLU A 289 -27.60 15.45 -5.44
N GLU A 290 -28.25 14.33 -5.08
CA GLU A 290 -28.84 14.16 -3.75
C GLU A 290 -27.75 14.10 -2.67
N THR A 291 -26.69 13.33 -2.92
CA THR A 291 -25.53 13.16 -2.03
C THR A 291 -24.77 14.48 -1.86
N ILE A 292 -24.54 15.22 -2.95
CA ILE A 292 -23.93 16.55 -2.91
C ILE A 292 -24.77 17.52 -2.07
N ASN A 293 -26.10 17.52 -2.27
CA ASN A 293 -26.99 18.39 -1.52
C ASN A 293 -27.01 18.03 -0.03
N ARG A 294 -26.96 16.74 0.34
CA ARG A 294 -26.83 16.31 1.74
C ARG A 294 -25.57 16.87 2.39
N LEU A 295 -24.41 16.73 1.75
CA LEU A 295 -23.15 17.30 2.25
C LEU A 295 -23.22 18.82 2.39
N LYS A 296 -23.80 19.51 1.42
CA LYS A 296 -24.02 20.97 1.48
C LYS A 296 -24.88 21.36 2.69
N GLN A 297 -25.97 20.63 2.96
CA GLN A 297 -26.80 20.91 4.14
C GLN A 297 -26.04 20.68 5.45
N ILE A 298 -25.18 19.66 5.51
CA ILE A 298 -24.31 19.43 6.68
C ILE A 298 -23.31 20.58 6.85
N LEU A 299 -22.68 21.06 5.77
CA LEU A 299 -21.79 22.22 5.81
C LEU A 299 -22.50 23.45 6.37
N ILE A 300 -23.70 23.77 5.87
CA ILE A 300 -24.49 24.92 6.32
C ILE A 300 -24.79 24.80 7.82
N ARG A 301 -25.26 23.63 8.26
CA ARG A 301 -25.54 23.38 9.68
C ARG A 301 -24.29 23.50 10.54
N LYS A 302 -23.17 22.90 10.16
CA LYS A 302 -21.92 22.97 10.93
C LYS A 302 -21.40 24.38 11.07
N TYR A 303 -21.55 25.20 10.03
CA TYR A 303 -21.09 26.58 10.05
C TYR A 303 -22.01 27.47 10.88
N GLU A 304 -23.33 27.37 10.70
CA GLU A 304 -24.29 28.30 11.30
C GLU A 304 -24.73 27.92 12.72
N ILE A 305 -24.70 26.62 13.05
CA ILE A 305 -25.25 26.09 14.30
C ILE A 305 -24.13 25.51 15.17
N ASP A 306 -23.35 24.56 14.65
CA ASP A 306 -22.43 23.77 15.48
C ASP A 306 -21.09 24.51 15.72
N ASN A 307 -20.75 25.48 14.87
CA ASN A 307 -19.49 26.24 14.85
C ASN A 307 -18.23 25.34 14.77
N GLU A 308 -18.34 24.20 14.05
CA GLU A 308 -17.25 23.23 13.84
C GLU A 308 -16.42 23.59 12.60
N ILE A 309 -15.62 24.66 12.70
CA ILE A 309 -14.99 25.27 11.52
C ILE A 309 -14.01 24.36 10.77
N GLN A 310 -13.20 23.57 11.47
CA GLN A 310 -12.26 22.66 10.81
C GLN A 310 -13.00 21.62 9.96
N GLU A 311 -14.17 21.19 10.40
CA GLU A 311 -14.99 20.26 9.63
C GLU A 311 -15.71 20.94 8.47
N CYS A 312 -16.11 22.20 8.63
CA CYS A 312 -16.61 23.01 7.51
C CYS A 312 -15.58 23.13 6.38
N ILE A 313 -14.30 23.36 6.72
CA ILE A 313 -13.18 23.40 5.76
C ILE A 313 -13.06 22.05 5.03
N ASN A 314 -13.12 20.95 5.76
CA ASN A 314 -13.02 19.61 5.19
C ASN A 314 -14.20 19.26 4.26
N ILE A 315 -15.44 19.63 4.62
CA ILE A 315 -16.60 19.42 3.76
C ILE A 315 -16.53 20.32 2.52
N ALA A 316 -16.12 21.59 2.67
CA ALA A 316 -15.93 22.52 1.55
C ALA A 316 -14.92 21.97 0.52
N ARG A 317 -13.78 21.44 0.99
CA ARG A 317 -12.80 20.74 0.15
C ARG A 317 -13.41 19.54 -0.58
N THR A 318 -14.21 18.75 0.13
CA THR A 318 -14.88 17.56 -0.43
C THR A 318 -15.87 17.95 -1.52
N LEU A 319 -16.70 18.99 -1.28
CA LEU A 319 -17.63 19.51 -2.28
C LEU A 319 -16.92 20.02 -3.54
N HIS A 320 -15.77 20.70 -3.38
CA HIS A 320 -14.94 21.12 -4.51
C HIS A 320 -14.39 19.91 -5.30
N ALA A 321 -13.90 18.88 -4.60
CA ALA A 321 -13.39 17.66 -5.24
C ALA A 321 -14.48 16.90 -6.02
N LEU A 322 -15.72 16.89 -5.51
CA LEU A 322 -16.86 16.23 -6.16
C LEU A 322 -17.42 17.04 -7.34
N ASP A 323 -17.44 18.38 -7.26
CA ASP A 323 -17.93 19.26 -8.32
C ASP A 323 -17.27 20.65 -8.26
N SER A 324 -16.07 20.76 -8.83
CA SER A 324 -15.29 22.00 -8.88
C SER A 324 -15.89 23.09 -9.77
N SER A 325 -16.83 22.73 -10.66
CA SER A 325 -17.53 23.69 -11.51
C SER A 325 -18.54 24.52 -10.71
N ARG A 326 -19.16 23.88 -9.72
CA ARG A 326 -20.13 24.51 -8.82
C ARG A 326 -19.46 25.02 -7.55
N PHE A 327 -18.67 24.22 -6.85
CA PHE A 327 -18.11 24.63 -5.56
C PHE A 327 -16.69 25.16 -5.71
N PRO A 328 -16.38 26.36 -5.19
CA PRO A 328 -15.01 26.89 -5.24
C PRO A 328 -14.08 26.10 -4.32
N GLU A 329 -12.77 26.27 -4.50
CA GLU A 329 -11.77 25.80 -3.52
C GLU A 329 -11.98 26.53 -2.18
N GLU A 330 -11.72 25.85 -1.06
CA GLU A 330 -11.96 26.44 0.25
C GLU A 330 -10.96 27.58 0.55
N VAL A 331 -11.48 28.74 0.94
CA VAL A 331 -10.65 29.88 1.36
C VAL A 331 -10.85 30.04 2.85
N HIS A 332 -9.78 29.84 3.62
CA HIS A 332 -9.82 29.98 5.07
C HIS A 332 -8.79 31.00 5.57
N ASP A 333 -9.00 31.52 6.77
CA ASP A 333 -8.02 32.41 7.39
C ASP A 333 -6.71 31.68 7.75
N LYS A 334 -5.66 32.44 8.09
CA LYS A 334 -4.33 31.87 8.40
C LYS A 334 -4.36 30.89 9.58
N SER A 335 -5.29 31.10 10.50
CA SER A 335 -5.49 30.26 11.70
C SER A 335 -6.38 29.04 11.48
N ARG A 336 -7.01 28.88 10.30
CA ARG A 336 -8.01 27.83 10.01
C ARG A 336 -9.19 27.83 10.99
N VAL A 337 -9.53 29.01 11.53
CA VAL A 337 -10.67 29.21 12.43
C VAL A 337 -11.84 29.87 11.72
N ARG A 338 -11.74 30.15 10.41
CA ARG A 338 -12.88 30.62 9.61
C ARG A 338 -12.80 30.19 8.15
N LEU A 339 -13.90 29.64 7.61
CA LEU A 339 -14.14 29.54 6.17
C LEU A 339 -14.65 30.91 5.67
N LEU A 340 -13.86 31.57 4.83
CA LEU A 340 -14.05 32.96 4.38
C LEU A 340 -15.03 33.05 3.20
N ASN A 341 -15.08 32.04 2.34
CA ASN A 341 -15.97 31.97 1.18
C ASN A 341 -17.23 31.11 1.43
N PHE A 342 -17.65 30.93 2.69
CA PHE A 342 -18.82 30.12 3.07
C PHE A 342 -20.10 30.48 2.27
N GLU A 343 -20.36 31.77 2.07
CA GLU A 343 -21.55 32.24 1.34
C GLU A 343 -21.61 31.71 -0.11
N GLU A 344 -20.47 31.40 -0.72
CA GLU A 344 -20.43 30.83 -2.08
C GLU A 344 -20.91 29.38 -2.11
N TYR A 345 -20.74 28.62 -1.02
CA TYR A 345 -21.25 27.26 -0.89
C TYR A 345 -22.74 27.25 -0.54
N LYS A 346 -23.21 28.23 0.25
CA LYS A 346 -24.61 28.32 0.67
C LYS A 346 -25.54 28.62 -0.51
N ASN A 347 -25.11 29.52 -1.40
CA ASN A 347 -25.94 30.08 -2.47
C ASN A 347 -25.98 29.26 -3.77
N LYS A 348 -25.20 28.19 -3.88
CA LYS A 348 -25.15 27.28 -5.05
C LYS A 348 -25.68 25.94 -4.63
#